data_AF-A0A2T4BKE5-F1
#
_entry.id   AF-A0A2T4BKE5-F1
#
_cell.length_a   1.000
_cell.length_b   1.000
_cell.length_c   1.000
_cell.angle_alpha   90.00
_cell.angle_beta   90.00
_cell.angle_gamma   90.00
#
_symmetry.space_group_name_H-M   'P 1'
#
loop_
_entity.id
_entity.type
_entity.pdbx_description
1 polymer ?
#
loop_
_entity_poly.entity_id
_entity_poly.type
_entity_poly.pdbx_seq_one_letter_code
_entity_poly.pdbx_strand_id
1 'polypeptide(L)'
;MAARQWTAIIAGLCYFITIPFLILVLIGNTHINGFLDDIFFFKLDVSHIIPISVENSNLLNSVARSLGLHDFYQVGVWSYCEGYNDEGVTFCSPPKSFFWFDPVEVLVGELLAGARIALPSEVVTILTLLRIGSQVMYAFFMSGIVLNCVLLLLTPLVLKTRWFSLCTALIGFVAGLVLTVAAVIATVISVAAKIALTAQDQLNIHCDIGGKMFVFMWIAALATDFAFILHAAMGCCCAPDKRNGSRAASPSSGMQEKGVPSPLPSFLRRRNRLSS
;
A
#
# COMPACT_ATOMS: atom_id res chain seq x y z
N MET A 1 25.52 4.32 -16.93
CA MET A 1 24.18 4.10 -17.52
C MET A 1 23.50 2.82 -17.03
N ALA A 2 24.16 1.65 -17.04
CA ALA A 2 23.54 0.38 -16.64
C ALA A 2 22.94 0.38 -15.22
N ALA A 3 23.65 0.89 -14.21
CA ALA A 3 23.15 0.92 -12.82
C ALA A 3 21.82 1.68 -12.68
N ARG A 4 21.70 2.88 -13.27
CA ARG A 4 20.45 3.69 -13.24
C ARG A 4 19.30 2.99 -13.94
N GLN A 5 19.58 2.31 -15.05
CA GLN A 5 18.56 1.54 -15.78
C GLN A 5 18.05 0.36 -14.94
N TRP A 6 18.95 -0.40 -14.32
CA TRP A 6 18.57 -1.49 -13.40
C TRP A 6 17.78 -0.98 -12.18
N THR A 7 18.21 0.13 -11.57
CA THR A 7 17.48 0.73 -10.43
C THR A 7 16.06 1.15 -10.83
N ALA A 8 15.88 1.77 -12.00
CA ALA A 8 14.55 2.14 -12.50
C ALA A 8 13.69 0.91 -12.82
N ILE A 9 14.27 -0.15 -13.40
CA ILE A 9 13.56 -1.41 -13.68
C ILE A 9 13.10 -2.06 -12.37
N ILE A 10 13.96 -2.14 -11.36
CA ILE A 10 13.62 -2.71 -10.05
C ILE A 10 12.52 -1.90 -9.37
N ALA A 11 12.62 -0.57 -9.36
CA ALA A 11 11.57 0.29 -8.80
C ALA A 11 10.22 0.12 -9.54
N GLY A 12 10.25 0.04 -10.88
CA GLY A 12 9.07 -0.24 -11.69
C GLY A 12 8.45 -1.60 -11.39
N LEU A 13 9.27 -2.65 -11.20
CA LEU A 13 8.79 -3.97 -10.78
C LEU A 13 8.12 -3.93 -9.41
N CYS A 14 8.66 -3.19 -8.46
CA CYS A 14 8.04 -3.01 -7.14
C CYS A 14 6.67 -2.32 -7.23
N TYR A 15 6.54 -1.26 -8.03
CA TYR A 15 5.23 -0.62 -8.27
C TYR A 15 4.26 -1.56 -9.00
N PHE A 16 4.74 -2.34 -9.97
CA PHE A 16 3.94 -3.33 -10.68
C PHE A 16 3.42 -4.42 -9.75
N ILE A 17 4.25 -4.93 -8.83
CA ILE A 17 3.87 -5.94 -7.83
C ILE A 17 2.91 -5.36 -6.78
N THR A 18 3.06 -4.09 -6.43
CA THR A 18 2.19 -3.42 -5.43
C THR A 18 0.73 -3.40 -5.86
N ILE A 19 0.45 -3.13 -7.14
CA ILE A 19 -0.91 -3.00 -7.68
C ILE A 19 -1.79 -4.24 -7.40
N PRO A 20 -1.41 -5.48 -7.77
CA PRO A 20 -2.23 -6.65 -7.48
C PRO A 20 -2.41 -6.91 -5.99
N PHE A 21 -1.42 -6.65 -5.14
CA PHE A 21 -1.59 -6.77 -3.69
C PHE A 21 -2.60 -5.75 -3.13
N LEU A 22 -2.57 -4.51 -3.61
CA LEU A 22 -3.59 -3.52 -3.22
C LEU A 22 -4.98 -3.87 -3.76
N ILE A 23 -5.07 -4.42 -4.97
CA ILE A 23 -6.34 -4.93 -5.51
C ILE A 23 -6.87 -6.03 -4.60
N LEU A 24 -6.05 -7.00 -4.21
CA LEU A 24 -6.43 -8.07 -3.27
C LEU A 24 -6.92 -7.52 -1.92
N VAL A 25 -6.27 -6.49 -1.39
CA VAL A 25 -6.71 -5.81 -0.16
C VAL A 25 -8.10 -5.19 -0.33
N LEU A 26 -8.37 -4.53 -1.46
CA LEU A 26 -9.67 -3.92 -1.72
C LEU A 26 -10.78 -4.94 -1.98
N ILE A 27 -10.51 -5.98 -2.77
CA ILE A 27 -11.53 -6.98 -3.11
C ILE A 27 -11.69 -8.08 -2.05
N GLY A 28 -10.79 -8.12 -1.06
CA GLY A 28 -10.87 -9.06 0.05
C GLY A 28 -12.23 -8.97 0.73
N ASN A 29 -12.88 -10.13 0.90
CA ASN A 29 -14.18 -10.23 1.58
C ASN A 29 -15.30 -9.37 0.94
N THR A 30 -15.34 -9.31 -0.41
CA THR A 30 -16.41 -8.62 -1.18
C THR A 30 -17.42 -9.57 -1.82
N HIS A 31 -17.01 -10.81 -2.08
CA HIS A 31 -17.81 -11.83 -2.74
C HIS A 31 -17.44 -13.20 -2.19
N ILE A 32 -18.41 -14.10 -2.17
CA ILE A 32 -18.26 -15.47 -1.69
C ILE A 32 -17.28 -16.21 -2.62
N ASN A 33 -16.07 -16.43 -2.14
CA ASN A 33 -15.02 -17.13 -2.87
C ASN A 33 -13.99 -17.65 -1.87
N GLY A 34 -13.72 -18.95 -1.89
CA GLY A 34 -12.82 -19.59 -0.91
C GLY A 34 -11.43 -18.97 -0.77
N PHE A 35 -10.95 -18.18 -1.74
CA PHE A 35 -9.72 -17.38 -1.56
C PHE A 35 -9.95 -16.00 -0.92
N LEU A 36 -11.02 -15.29 -1.31
CA LEU A 36 -11.33 -13.94 -0.82
C LEU A 36 -11.90 -13.96 0.61
N ASP A 37 -12.55 -15.06 0.98
CA ASP A 37 -13.13 -15.30 2.31
C ASP A 37 -12.04 -15.40 3.40
N ASP A 38 -10.78 -15.65 3.03
CA ASP A 38 -9.65 -15.64 3.98
C ASP A 38 -8.96 -14.27 4.07
N ILE A 39 -9.43 -13.26 3.33
CA ILE A 39 -8.84 -11.92 3.25
C ILE A 39 -9.76 -10.92 3.95
N PHE A 40 -9.66 -10.86 5.28
CA PHE A 40 -10.43 -9.97 6.14
C PHE A 40 -9.53 -9.30 7.20
N PHE A 41 -9.96 -8.18 7.78
CA PHE A 41 -9.22 -7.50 8.86
C PHE A 41 -9.42 -8.19 10.21
N PHE A 42 -10.67 -8.45 10.55
CA PHE A 42 -11.04 -9.20 11.74
C PHE A 42 -12.35 -9.97 11.48
N LYS A 43 -12.46 -11.13 12.13
CA LYS A 43 -13.62 -12.00 12.15
C LYS A 43 -14.19 -11.98 13.56
N LEU A 44 -15.44 -11.58 13.68
CA LEU A 44 -16.22 -11.61 14.90
C LEU A 44 -17.01 -12.92 14.96
N ASP A 45 -16.81 -13.72 16.00
CA ASP A 45 -17.55 -14.96 16.26
C ASP A 45 -18.54 -14.72 17.42
N VAL A 46 -19.82 -14.90 17.10
CA VAL A 46 -20.98 -14.62 17.94
C VAL A 46 -21.71 -15.92 18.34
N SER A 47 -21.23 -17.08 17.89
CA SER A 47 -21.90 -18.38 18.07
C SER A 47 -22.19 -18.76 19.53
N HIS A 48 -21.52 -18.15 20.52
CA HIS A 48 -21.64 -18.48 21.94
C HIS A 48 -22.28 -17.38 22.81
N ILE A 49 -22.91 -16.34 22.23
CA ILE A 49 -23.50 -15.22 23.01
C ILE A 49 -24.70 -15.66 23.88
N ILE A 50 -25.40 -16.74 23.54
CA ILE A 50 -26.50 -17.26 24.36
C ILE A 50 -25.93 -18.33 25.31
N PRO A 51 -25.99 -18.16 26.65
CA PRO A 51 -25.51 -19.16 27.59
C PRO A 51 -26.38 -20.42 27.45
N ILE A 52 -25.80 -21.44 26.83
CA ILE A 52 -26.41 -22.76 26.63
C ILE A 52 -26.41 -23.52 27.96
N SER A 53 -27.43 -23.26 28.78
CA SER A 53 -27.86 -24.16 29.85
C SER A 53 -29.00 -25.09 29.38
N VAL A 54 -29.04 -25.48 28.10
CA VAL A 54 -30.06 -26.40 27.59
C VAL A 54 -29.48 -27.37 26.55
N GLU A 55 -29.81 -28.65 26.75
CA GLU A 55 -29.23 -29.86 26.15
C GLU A 55 -29.60 -30.10 24.65
N ASN A 56 -30.04 -29.08 23.92
CA ASN A 56 -30.53 -29.25 22.54
C ASN A 56 -30.06 -28.12 21.59
N SER A 57 -28.80 -28.19 21.18
CA SER A 57 -28.15 -27.26 20.23
C SER A 57 -28.81 -27.20 18.85
N ASN A 58 -29.42 -28.30 18.38
CA ASN A 58 -30.02 -28.37 17.04
C ASN A 58 -31.29 -27.51 16.87
N LEU A 59 -32.12 -27.40 17.92
CA LEU A 59 -33.33 -26.58 17.87
C LEU A 59 -33.02 -25.09 18.01
N LEU A 60 -31.98 -24.73 18.76
CA LEU A 60 -31.58 -23.33 18.96
C LEU A 60 -30.85 -22.76 17.73
N ASN A 61 -30.01 -23.53 17.04
CA ASN A 61 -29.47 -23.12 15.74
C ASN A 61 -30.59 -22.85 14.73
N SER A 62 -31.66 -23.65 14.77
CA SER A 62 -32.84 -23.45 13.92
C SER A 62 -33.59 -22.15 14.27
N VAL A 63 -33.64 -21.76 15.56
CA VAL A 63 -34.25 -20.50 16.02
C VAL A 63 -33.35 -19.29 15.73
N ALA A 64 -32.04 -19.37 15.97
CA ALA A 64 -31.08 -18.32 15.64
C ALA A 64 -31.02 -18.05 14.12
N ARG A 65 -31.03 -19.11 13.29
CA ARG A 65 -31.18 -19.00 11.83
C ARG A 65 -32.54 -18.42 11.43
N SER A 66 -33.61 -18.78 12.14
CA SER A 66 -34.95 -18.19 11.93
C SER A 66 -35.05 -16.73 12.36
N LEU A 67 -34.10 -16.24 13.17
CA LEU A 67 -33.97 -14.85 13.62
C LEU A 67 -32.92 -14.07 12.79
N GLY A 68 -32.35 -14.67 11.73
CA GLY A 68 -31.38 -14.00 10.85
C GLY A 68 -29.97 -13.81 11.42
N LEU A 69 -29.68 -14.37 12.60
CA LEU A 69 -28.38 -14.19 13.24
C LEU A 69 -27.35 -15.19 12.70
N HIS A 70 -26.31 -14.67 12.05
CA HIS A 70 -25.16 -15.45 11.58
C HIS A 70 -24.15 -15.72 12.71
N ASP A 71 -23.42 -16.84 12.60
CA ASP A 71 -22.43 -17.26 13.61
C ASP A 71 -21.20 -16.36 13.60
N PHE A 72 -20.82 -15.83 12.43
CA PHE A 72 -19.66 -14.96 12.32
C PHE A 72 -19.84 -13.85 11.29
N TYR A 73 -19.10 -12.76 11.51
CA TYR A 73 -19.01 -11.59 10.63
C TYR A 73 -17.55 -11.27 10.34
N GLN A 74 -17.19 -11.20 9.07
CA GLN A 74 -15.86 -10.84 8.59
C GLN A 74 -15.91 -9.44 7.99
N VAL A 75 -14.92 -8.59 8.32
CA VAL A 75 -14.87 -7.20 7.85
C VAL A 75 -13.75 -7.01 6.84
N GLY A 76 -14.09 -6.52 5.65
CA GLY A 76 -13.17 -6.10 4.60
C GLY A 76 -12.94 -4.58 4.60
N VAL A 77 -12.32 -4.04 3.54
CA VAL A 77 -12.06 -2.58 3.43
C VAL A 77 -13.33 -1.78 3.24
N TRP A 78 -14.25 -2.28 2.43
CA TRP A 78 -15.45 -1.57 1.99
C TRP A 78 -16.71 -2.45 1.91
N SER A 79 -16.67 -3.60 2.54
CA SER A 79 -17.72 -4.60 2.61
C SER A 79 -17.52 -5.44 3.88
N TYR A 80 -18.56 -6.18 4.25
CA TYR A 80 -18.49 -7.27 5.20
C TYR A 80 -19.14 -8.52 4.60
N CYS A 81 -18.79 -9.68 5.15
CA CYS A 81 -19.42 -10.96 4.84
C CYS A 81 -19.81 -11.66 6.13
N GLU A 82 -20.86 -12.46 6.07
CA GLU A 82 -21.44 -13.19 7.19
C GLU A 82 -21.68 -14.65 6.80
N GLY A 83 -21.72 -15.52 7.79
CA GLY A 83 -21.79 -16.95 7.56
C GLY A 83 -22.03 -17.79 8.80
N TYR A 84 -22.13 -19.10 8.58
CA TYR A 84 -22.31 -20.11 9.62
C TYR A 84 -21.08 -21.00 9.71
N ASN A 85 -20.77 -21.49 10.92
CA ASN A 85 -19.56 -22.29 11.12
C ASN A 85 -19.57 -23.64 10.36
N ASP A 86 -20.76 -24.15 10.00
CA ASP A 86 -20.96 -25.39 9.24
C ASP A 86 -21.04 -25.19 7.72
N GLU A 87 -21.47 -24.01 7.24
CA GLU A 87 -21.67 -23.74 5.81
C GLU A 87 -20.59 -22.81 5.21
N GLY A 88 -19.86 -22.07 6.06
CA GLY A 88 -18.92 -21.03 5.62
C GLY A 88 -19.62 -19.70 5.35
N VAL A 89 -19.01 -18.87 4.50
CA VAL A 89 -19.56 -17.55 4.13
C VAL A 89 -20.80 -17.73 3.26
N THR A 90 -21.95 -17.23 3.69
CA THR A 90 -23.24 -17.37 3.00
C THR A 90 -23.69 -16.08 2.33
N PHE A 91 -23.27 -14.92 2.85
CA PHE A 91 -23.65 -13.62 2.31
C PHE A 91 -22.51 -12.62 2.42
N CYS A 92 -22.40 -11.75 1.42
CA CYS A 92 -21.50 -10.61 1.41
C CYS A 92 -22.27 -9.34 1.01
N SER A 93 -22.09 -8.28 1.79
CA SER A 93 -22.66 -6.98 1.49
C SER A 93 -22.06 -6.38 0.21
N PRO A 94 -22.84 -5.64 -0.59
CA PRO A 94 -22.31 -4.95 -1.77
C PRO A 94 -21.27 -3.89 -1.34
N PRO A 95 -20.13 -3.77 -2.07
CA PRO A 95 -19.09 -2.80 -1.74
C PRO A 95 -19.63 -1.36 -1.72
N LYS A 96 -19.36 -0.64 -0.64
CA LYS A 96 -19.81 0.76 -0.46
C LYS A 96 -18.61 1.66 -0.18
N SER A 97 -18.47 2.72 -0.98
CA SER A 97 -17.42 3.73 -0.75
C SER A 97 -17.54 4.34 0.65
N PHE A 98 -16.40 4.49 1.34
CA PHE A 98 -16.34 4.99 2.72
C PHE A 98 -17.22 4.20 3.70
N PHE A 99 -17.35 2.90 3.46
CA PHE A 99 -17.97 1.96 4.38
C PHE A 99 -17.21 1.89 5.71
N TRP A 100 -17.97 1.59 6.74
CA TRP A 100 -17.50 1.23 8.06
C TRP A 100 -18.48 0.21 8.63
N PHE A 101 -17.98 -0.71 9.46
CA PHE A 101 -18.81 -1.72 10.08
C PHE A 101 -19.49 -1.14 11.32
N ASP A 102 -20.81 -0.94 11.25
CA ASP A 102 -21.62 -0.58 12.42
C ASP A 102 -22.17 -1.85 13.08
N PRO A 103 -21.59 -2.32 14.19
CA PRO A 103 -22.12 -3.50 14.88
C PRO A 103 -23.52 -3.25 15.44
N VAL A 104 -23.92 -2.01 15.69
CA VAL A 104 -25.28 -1.73 16.19
C VAL A 104 -26.28 -1.91 15.07
N GLU A 105 -26.05 -1.36 13.87
CA GLU A 105 -26.95 -1.55 12.73
C GLU A 105 -27.04 -3.03 12.32
N VAL A 106 -25.89 -3.71 12.27
CA VAL A 106 -25.79 -5.11 11.82
C VAL A 106 -26.38 -6.09 12.84
N LEU A 107 -26.15 -5.89 14.15
CA LEU A 107 -26.68 -6.81 15.18
C LEU A 107 -28.08 -6.43 15.70
N VAL A 108 -28.46 -5.14 15.70
CA VAL A 108 -29.77 -4.68 16.22
C VAL A 108 -30.86 -4.71 15.15
N GLY A 109 -30.49 -4.66 13.85
CA GLY A 109 -31.42 -4.91 12.75
C GLY A 109 -32.12 -6.28 12.85
N GLU A 110 -31.40 -7.26 13.40
CA GLU A 110 -31.87 -8.65 13.55
C GLU A 110 -32.55 -8.92 14.91
N LEU A 111 -32.18 -8.21 15.97
CA LEU A 111 -32.57 -8.62 17.33
C LEU A 111 -33.65 -7.81 18.06
N LEU A 112 -34.09 -6.63 17.62
CA LEU A 112 -35.33 -5.95 18.05
C LEU A 112 -35.31 -4.46 17.69
N ALA A 113 -36.43 -3.98 17.17
CA ALA A 113 -36.74 -2.55 17.06
C ALA A 113 -36.50 -1.79 18.38
N GLY A 114 -35.48 -0.92 18.41
CA GLY A 114 -35.51 0.29 19.23
C GLY A 114 -34.97 0.23 20.66
N ALA A 115 -34.20 -0.78 21.07
CA ALA A 115 -33.52 -0.74 22.35
C ALA A 115 -32.29 0.19 22.30
N ARG A 116 -32.43 1.45 22.74
CA ARG A 116 -31.29 2.34 22.99
C ARG A 116 -30.59 1.92 24.28
N ILE A 117 -29.66 0.96 24.19
CA ILE A 117 -28.77 0.66 25.30
C ILE A 117 -27.77 1.83 25.41
N ALA A 118 -27.63 2.40 26.60
CA ALA A 118 -26.58 3.37 26.86
C ALA A 118 -25.23 2.63 26.79
N LEU A 119 -24.59 2.63 25.62
CA LEU A 119 -23.25 2.08 25.46
C LEU A 119 -22.27 2.88 26.34
N PRO A 120 -21.37 2.22 27.08
CA PRO A 120 -20.31 2.90 27.81
C PRO A 120 -19.50 3.82 26.87
N SER A 121 -19.01 4.95 27.38
CA SER A 121 -18.24 5.93 26.59
C SER A 121 -17.00 5.34 25.91
N GLU A 122 -16.45 4.27 26.48
CA GLU A 122 -15.33 3.51 25.92
C GLU A 122 -15.70 2.85 24.58
N VAL A 123 -16.87 2.20 24.50
CA VAL A 123 -17.34 1.54 23.27
C VAL A 123 -17.68 2.58 22.20
N VAL A 124 -18.31 3.70 22.58
CA VAL A 124 -18.61 4.80 21.64
C VAL A 124 -17.33 5.41 21.05
N THR A 125 -16.27 5.51 21.84
CA THR A 125 -14.97 6.02 21.38
C THR A 125 -14.35 5.06 20.37
N ILE A 126 -14.37 3.75 20.63
CA ILE A 126 -13.85 2.72 19.73
C ILE A 126 -14.64 2.68 18.42
N LEU A 127 -15.98 2.78 18.48
CA LEU A 127 -16.83 2.86 17.30
C LEU A 127 -16.51 4.08 16.44
N THR A 128 -16.22 5.22 17.07
CA THR A 128 -15.82 6.44 16.36
C THR A 128 -14.47 6.27 15.67
N LEU A 129 -13.49 5.66 16.35
CA LEU A 129 -12.18 5.36 15.77
C LEU A 129 -12.28 4.36 14.61
N LEU A 130 -13.11 3.32 14.75
CA LEU A 130 -13.38 2.35 13.71
C LEU A 130 -14.00 3.02 12.49
N ARG A 131 -15.02 3.86 12.69
CA ARG A 131 -15.68 4.59 11.60
C ARG A 131 -14.71 5.48 10.83
N ILE A 132 -14.00 6.38 11.51
CA ILE A 132 -13.06 7.31 10.86
C ILE A 132 -11.93 6.51 10.21
N GLY A 133 -11.40 5.52 10.92
CA GLY A 133 -10.30 4.70 10.49
C GLY A 133 -10.62 3.90 9.23
N SER A 134 -11.75 3.20 9.16
CA SER A 134 -12.18 2.46 7.96
C SER A 134 -12.36 3.38 6.75
N GLN A 135 -12.94 4.58 6.94
CA GLN A 135 -13.12 5.57 5.88
C GLN A 135 -11.78 6.11 5.35
N VAL A 136 -10.84 6.41 6.25
CA VAL A 136 -9.49 6.86 5.88
C VAL A 136 -8.72 5.74 5.18
N MET A 137 -8.80 4.50 5.69
CA MET A 137 -8.19 3.33 5.05
C MET A 137 -8.68 3.14 3.61
N TYR A 138 -10.00 3.22 3.39
CA TYR A 138 -10.58 3.14 2.05
C TYR A 138 -9.97 4.19 1.10
N ALA A 139 -9.94 5.45 1.53
CA ALA A 139 -9.37 6.53 0.73
C ALA A 139 -7.87 6.32 0.44
N PHE A 140 -7.12 5.85 1.43
CA PHE A 140 -5.67 5.67 1.32
C PHE A 140 -5.28 4.46 0.47
N PHE A 141 -5.97 3.32 0.59
CA PHE A 141 -5.73 2.18 -0.29
C PHE A 141 -6.16 2.48 -1.74
N MET A 142 -7.30 3.14 -1.95
CA MET A 142 -7.74 3.55 -3.29
C MET A 142 -6.77 4.54 -3.93
N SER A 143 -6.38 5.60 -3.21
CA SER A 143 -5.40 6.56 -3.71
C SER A 143 -4.04 5.92 -3.94
N GLY A 144 -3.63 4.98 -3.07
CA GLY A 144 -2.40 4.21 -3.22
C GLY A 144 -2.32 3.43 -4.54
N ILE A 145 -3.41 2.81 -4.99
CA ILE A 145 -3.46 2.15 -6.32
C ILE A 145 -3.24 3.17 -7.43
N VAL A 146 -3.99 4.27 -7.42
CA VAL A 146 -3.90 5.31 -8.45
C VAL A 146 -2.49 5.89 -8.50
N LEU A 147 -1.91 6.21 -7.35
CA LEU A 147 -0.54 6.72 -7.25
C LEU A 147 0.48 5.71 -7.76
N ASN A 148 0.36 4.42 -7.41
CA ASN A 148 1.26 3.37 -7.90
C ASN A 148 1.13 3.15 -9.41
N CYS A 149 -0.07 3.24 -9.99
CA CYS A 149 -0.26 3.20 -11.43
C CYS A 149 0.42 4.39 -12.12
N VAL A 150 0.25 5.61 -11.58
CA VAL A 150 0.92 6.81 -12.11
C VAL A 150 2.44 6.67 -11.99
N LEU A 151 2.94 6.21 -10.85
CA LEU A 151 4.36 5.99 -10.61
C LEU A 151 4.97 4.98 -11.58
N LEU A 152 4.28 3.87 -11.85
CA LEU A 152 4.68 2.87 -12.83
C LEU A 152 4.83 3.47 -14.24
N LEU A 153 3.91 4.34 -14.65
CA LEU A 153 3.98 5.04 -15.94
C LEU A 153 5.08 6.12 -15.98
N LEU A 154 5.38 6.74 -14.83
CA LEU A 154 6.45 7.75 -14.71
C LEU A 154 7.85 7.12 -14.64
N THR A 155 7.99 5.87 -14.16
CA THR A 155 9.28 5.17 -14.03
C THR A 155 10.16 5.23 -15.28
N PRO A 156 9.69 4.95 -16.52
CA PRO A 156 10.55 5.04 -17.72
C PRO A 156 11.04 6.46 -18.03
N LEU A 157 10.30 7.50 -17.64
CA LEU A 157 10.67 8.90 -17.87
C LEU A 157 11.84 9.35 -16.99
N VAL A 158 12.07 8.66 -15.87
CA VAL A 158 13.19 8.93 -14.94
C VAL A 158 14.56 8.73 -15.61
N LEU A 159 14.65 7.99 -16.70
CA LEU A 159 15.92 7.82 -17.45
C LEU A 159 16.30 9.05 -18.28
N LYS A 160 15.34 9.93 -18.62
CA LYS A 160 15.57 11.06 -19.53
C LYS A 160 16.14 12.28 -18.82
N THR A 161 15.54 12.70 -17.71
CA THR A 161 15.96 13.91 -16.99
C THR A 161 16.03 13.69 -15.49
N ARG A 162 16.86 14.49 -14.80
CA ARG A 162 16.99 14.44 -13.34
C ARG A 162 15.74 14.96 -12.62
N TRP A 163 15.04 15.92 -13.22
CA TRP A 163 13.80 16.49 -12.70
C TRP A 163 12.69 15.45 -12.60
N PHE A 164 12.53 14.57 -13.61
CA PHE A 164 11.57 13.47 -13.52
C PHE A 164 11.87 12.53 -12.35
N SER A 165 13.15 12.27 -12.04
CA SER A 165 13.51 11.47 -10.86
C SER A 165 13.07 12.11 -9.55
N LEU A 166 13.22 13.43 -9.42
CA LEU A 166 12.80 14.17 -8.22
C LEU A 166 11.28 14.15 -8.07
N CYS A 167 10.54 14.40 -9.15
CA CYS A 167 9.07 14.36 -9.15
C CYS A 167 8.55 12.95 -8.83
N THR A 168 9.09 11.90 -9.44
CA THR A 168 8.71 10.51 -9.15
C THR A 168 9.04 10.14 -7.71
N ALA A 169 10.18 10.58 -7.16
CA ALA A 169 10.52 10.33 -5.76
C ALA A 169 9.55 11.03 -4.79
N LEU A 170 9.13 12.26 -5.09
CA LEU A 170 8.16 12.98 -4.26
C LEU A 170 6.78 12.30 -4.27
N ILE A 171 6.29 11.92 -5.46
CA ILE A 171 5.03 11.18 -5.58
C ILE A 171 5.15 9.82 -4.89
N GLY A 172 6.30 9.15 -5.04
CA GLY A 172 6.60 7.87 -4.39
C GLY A 172 6.60 7.97 -2.87
N PHE A 173 7.14 9.05 -2.32
CA PHE A 173 7.10 9.34 -0.89
C PHE A 173 5.66 9.49 -0.39
N VAL A 174 4.84 10.26 -1.11
CA VAL A 174 3.42 10.44 -0.75
C VAL A 174 2.67 9.12 -0.84
N ALA A 175 2.89 8.32 -1.88
CA ALA A 175 2.27 7.01 -2.05
C ALA A 175 2.64 6.05 -0.92
N GLY A 176 3.94 5.94 -0.60
CA GLY A 176 4.46 5.11 0.50
C GLY A 176 3.90 5.56 1.85
N LEU A 177 3.91 6.87 2.14
CA LEU A 177 3.36 7.44 3.37
C LEU A 177 1.87 7.14 3.53
N VAL A 178 1.07 7.32 2.47
CA VAL A 178 -0.37 7.08 2.52
C VAL A 178 -0.67 5.59 2.76
N LEU A 179 0.04 4.68 2.07
CA LEU A 179 -0.14 3.24 2.23
C LEU A 179 0.33 2.72 3.60
N THR A 180 1.48 3.21 4.10
CA THR A 180 1.97 2.86 5.43
C THR A 180 1.03 3.36 6.53
N VAL A 181 0.52 4.59 6.43
CA VAL A 181 -0.46 5.10 7.39
C VAL A 181 -1.75 4.26 7.35
N ALA A 182 -2.23 3.87 6.16
CA ALA A 182 -3.40 2.97 6.06
C ALA A 182 -3.15 1.61 6.73
N ALA A 183 -1.99 1.00 6.50
CA ALA A 183 -1.59 -0.27 7.10
C ALA A 183 -1.49 -0.17 8.63
N VAL A 184 -0.96 0.93 9.16
CA VAL A 184 -0.92 1.18 10.61
C VAL A 184 -2.33 1.33 11.18
N ILE A 185 -3.19 2.15 10.56
CA ILE A 185 -4.58 2.33 10.98
C ILE A 185 -5.32 0.99 11.01
N ALA A 186 -5.19 0.19 9.96
CA ALA A 186 -5.78 -1.15 9.88
C ALA A 186 -5.33 -2.05 11.04
N THR A 187 -4.03 -2.01 11.36
CA THR A 187 -3.45 -2.79 12.45
C THR A 187 -3.98 -2.36 13.80
N VAL A 188 -4.02 -1.06 14.06
CA VAL A 188 -4.55 -0.51 15.32
C VAL A 188 -6.02 -0.85 15.49
N ILE A 189 -6.85 -0.72 14.44
CA ILE A 189 -8.29 -1.01 14.53
C ILE A 189 -8.55 -2.49 14.74
N SER A 190 -7.89 -3.39 14.00
CA SER A 190 -8.09 -4.84 14.22
C SER A 190 -7.67 -5.28 15.62
N VAL A 191 -6.56 -4.74 16.15
CA VAL A 191 -6.11 -5.05 17.51
C VAL A 191 -7.05 -4.44 18.55
N ALA A 192 -7.49 -3.19 18.35
CA ALA A 192 -8.46 -2.54 19.24
C ALA A 192 -9.79 -3.28 19.27
N ALA A 193 -10.30 -3.71 18.10
CA ALA A 193 -11.51 -4.51 17.99
C ALA A 193 -11.36 -5.84 18.75
N LYS A 194 -10.22 -6.53 18.59
CA LYS A 194 -9.94 -7.76 19.33
C LYS A 194 -9.99 -7.54 20.83
N ILE A 195 -9.23 -6.57 21.34
CA ILE A 195 -9.14 -6.29 22.78
C ILE A 195 -10.52 -5.90 23.34
N ALA A 196 -11.24 -5.00 22.65
CA ALA A 196 -12.53 -4.49 23.11
C ALA A 196 -13.61 -5.58 23.17
N LEU A 197 -13.61 -6.49 22.19
CA LEU A 197 -14.63 -7.54 22.08
C LEU A 197 -14.33 -8.72 22.99
N THR A 198 -13.05 -9.02 23.25
CA THR A 198 -12.68 -10.09 24.19
C THR A 198 -12.64 -9.64 25.65
N ALA A 199 -12.68 -8.35 25.94
CA ALA A 199 -12.67 -7.83 27.32
C ALA A 199 -14.00 -8.02 28.06
N GLN A 200 -15.08 -8.33 27.34
CA GLN A 200 -16.40 -8.52 27.94
C GLN A 200 -16.61 -9.99 28.29
N ASP A 201 -16.08 -10.42 29.44
CA ASP A 201 -16.14 -11.82 29.94
C ASP A 201 -17.58 -12.40 30.04
N GLN A 202 -18.60 -11.54 30.02
CA GLN A 202 -20.01 -11.95 30.08
C GLN A 202 -20.59 -12.38 28.73
N LEU A 203 -19.98 -11.99 27.62
CA LEU A 203 -20.38 -12.37 26.27
C LEU A 203 -19.22 -13.19 25.71
N ASN A 204 -19.41 -14.49 25.49
CA ASN A 204 -18.36 -15.40 25.00
C ASN A 204 -18.06 -15.15 23.50
N ILE A 205 -17.63 -13.93 23.17
CA ILE A 205 -17.37 -13.44 21.83
C ILE A 205 -15.88 -13.62 21.54
N HIS A 206 -15.57 -14.27 20.43
CA HIS A 206 -14.20 -14.41 19.95
C HIS A 206 -13.96 -13.47 18.77
N CYS A 207 -12.76 -12.89 18.71
CA CYS A 207 -12.34 -12.02 17.61
C CYS A 207 -10.99 -12.48 17.07
N ASP A 208 -10.99 -12.97 15.83
CA ASP A 208 -9.81 -13.43 15.11
C ASP A 208 -9.34 -12.41 14.08
N ILE A 209 -8.03 -12.36 13.83
CA ILE A 209 -7.42 -11.40 12.90
C ILE A 209 -7.01 -12.14 11.62
N GLY A 210 -7.40 -11.63 10.46
CA GLY A 210 -7.12 -12.26 9.17
C GLY A 210 -5.71 -11.99 8.69
N GLY A 211 -4.76 -12.87 9.01
CA GLY A 211 -3.34 -12.67 8.72
C GLY A 211 -3.02 -12.39 7.24
N LYS A 212 -3.77 -12.97 6.29
CA LYS A 212 -3.53 -12.80 4.84
C LYS A 212 -3.71 -11.34 4.41
N MET A 213 -4.75 -10.67 4.89
CA MET A 213 -5.01 -9.25 4.61
C MET A 213 -3.82 -8.38 5.04
N PHE A 214 -3.30 -8.61 6.25
CA PHE A 214 -2.16 -7.90 6.80
C PHE A 214 -0.89 -8.12 5.97
N VAL A 215 -0.63 -9.37 5.56
CA VAL A 215 0.52 -9.68 4.68
C VAL A 215 0.42 -8.93 3.36
N PHE A 216 -0.74 -8.93 2.70
CA PHE A 216 -0.91 -8.26 1.41
C PHE A 216 -0.75 -6.74 1.50
N MET A 217 -1.36 -6.10 2.49
CA MET A 217 -1.23 -4.64 2.65
C MET A 217 0.19 -4.22 3.03
N TRP A 218 0.90 -4.99 3.87
CA TRP A 218 2.27 -4.66 4.27
C TRP A 218 3.26 -4.91 3.13
N ILE A 219 3.08 -5.97 2.33
CA ILE A 219 3.88 -6.17 1.10
C ILE A 219 3.71 -4.98 0.17
N ALA A 220 2.46 -4.53 -0.06
CA ALA A 220 2.20 -3.37 -0.89
C ALA A 220 2.86 -2.08 -0.37
N ALA A 221 2.74 -1.81 0.94
CA ALA A 221 3.36 -0.64 1.57
C ALA A 221 4.90 -0.69 1.45
N LEU A 222 5.52 -1.80 1.87
CA LEU A 222 6.98 -1.95 1.86
C LEU A 222 7.57 -1.96 0.45
N ALA A 223 6.88 -2.56 -0.53
CA ALA A 223 7.30 -2.52 -1.93
C ALA A 223 7.26 -1.09 -2.49
N THR A 224 6.23 -0.30 -2.13
CA THR A 224 6.13 1.12 -2.50
C THR A 224 7.24 1.96 -1.87
N ASP A 225 7.50 1.76 -0.57
CA ASP A 225 8.57 2.47 0.16
C ASP A 225 9.95 2.14 -0.39
N PHE A 226 10.19 0.86 -0.70
CA PHE A 226 11.44 0.44 -1.31
C PHE A 226 11.64 1.08 -2.70
N ALA A 227 10.60 1.10 -3.54
CA ALA A 227 10.65 1.77 -4.83
C ALA A 227 10.89 3.28 -4.69
N PHE A 228 10.27 3.92 -3.69
CA PHE A 228 10.54 5.32 -3.34
C PHE A 228 12.02 5.55 -3.01
N ILE A 229 12.61 4.72 -2.14
CA ILE A 229 14.02 4.84 -1.75
C ILE A 229 14.94 4.74 -2.96
N LEU A 230 14.64 3.82 -3.90
CA LEU A 230 15.40 3.69 -5.15
C LEU A 230 15.29 4.97 -6.00
N HIS A 231 14.11 5.55 -6.14
CA HIS A 231 13.92 6.81 -6.87
C HIS A 231 14.58 8.01 -6.20
N ALA A 232 14.55 8.08 -4.86
CA ALA A 232 15.22 9.11 -4.07
C ALA A 232 16.75 9.03 -4.22
N ALA A 233 17.31 7.82 -4.16
CA ALA A 233 18.74 7.58 -4.38
C ALA A 233 19.21 8.03 -5.78
N MET A 234 18.41 7.77 -6.82
CA MET A 234 18.69 8.22 -8.18
C MET A 234 18.64 9.75 -8.33
N GLY A 235 17.70 10.42 -7.66
CA GLY A 235 17.55 11.88 -7.69
C GLY A 235 18.71 12.62 -7.01
N CYS A 236 19.15 12.12 -5.86
CA CYS A 236 20.18 12.75 -5.03
C CYS A 236 21.62 12.43 -5.49
N CYS A 237 21.93 11.17 -5.84
CA CYS A 237 23.32 10.70 -5.96
C CYS A 237 23.78 10.31 -7.38
N CYS A 238 22.88 10.25 -8.37
CA CYS A 238 23.23 9.81 -9.73
C CYS A 238 22.93 10.90 -10.78
N ALA A 239 23.91 11.74 -11.10
CA ALA A 239 23.80 12.66 -12.23
C ALA A 239 23.67 11.85 -13.55
N PRO A 240 22.71 12.20 -14.44
CA PRO A 240 22.69 11.62 -15.78
C PRO A 240 23.94 12.07 -16.53
N ASP A 241 24.74 11.10 -16.97
CA ASP A 241 25.99 11.33 -17.69
C ASP A 241 25.67 12.00 -19.04
N LYS A 242 25.95 13.31 -19.15
CA LYS A 242 25.81 14.05 -20.40
C LYS A 242 26.96 13.61 -21.31
N ARG A 243 26.71 12.61 -22.15
CA ARG A 243 27.65 12.20 -23.20
C ARG A 243 27.80 13.37 -24.19
N ASN A 244 28.77 14.25 -23.94
CA ASN A 244 29.18 15.30 -24.85
C ASN A 244 29.66 14.67 -26.15
N GLY A 245 28.80 14.72 -27.18
CA GLY A 245 29.22 14.53 -28.56
C GLY A 245 29.97 15.75 -29.05
N SER A 246 31.25 15.88 -28.70
CA SER A 246 32.17 16.80 -29.36
C SER A 246 33.52 16.12 -29.56
N ARG A 247 33.77 15.70 -30.80
CA ARG A 247 35.11 15.48 -31.33
C ARG A 247 35.93 16.78 -31.17
N ALA A 248 37.07 16.70 -30.49
CA ALA A 248 38.29 17.42 -30.86
C ALA A 248 39.46 16.83 -30.08
N ALA A 249 40.40 16.25 -30.82
CA ALA A 249 41.65 15.76 -30.32
C ALA A 249 42.52 16.90 -29.77
N SER A 250 43.34 16.61 -28.76
CA SER A 250 44.74 16.99 -28.76
C SER A 250 45.55 16.11 -27.80
N PRO A 251 46.83 15.82 -28.10
CA PRO A 251 47.58 14.71 -27.53
C PRO A 251 48.40 15.10 -26.28
N SER A 252 48.86 14.07 -25.60
CA SER A 252 49.81 14.06 -24.49
C SER A 252 51.10 14.86 -24.73
N SER A 253 51.62 15.48 -23.66
CA SER A 253 53.03 15.53 -23.22
C SER A 253 53.47 16.93 -22.78
N GLY A 254 54.21 17.03 -21.66
CA GLY A 254 55.12 18.16 -21.44
C GLY A 254 55.21 18.73 -20.03
N MET A 255 56.09 18.13 -19.22
CA MET A 255 56.73 18.67 -18.03
C MET A 255 57.57 19.95 -18.34
N GLN A 256 57.64 20.88 -17.38
CA GLN A 256 58.72 21.85 -17.06
C GLN A 256 59.26 22.83 -18.14
N GLU A 257 59.17 24.14 -17.88
CA GLU A 257 60.19 24.99 -17.20
C GLU A 257 60.10 26.47 -17.64
N LYS A 258 60.35 27.39 -16.70
CA LYS A 258 60.43 28.84 -16.90
C LYS A 258 61.74 29.22 -17.60
N GLY A 259 61.71 30.12 -18.59
CA GLY A 259 62.91 30.90 -18.96
C GLY A 259 62.95 31.52 -20.36
N VAL A 260 62.77 32.86 -20.41
CA VAL A 260 63.49 33.84 -21.28
C VAL A 260 63.22 33.80 -22.80
N PRO A 261 63.23 34.96 -23.53
CA PRO A 261 62.48 35.14 -24.77
C PRO A 261 63.17 34.65 -26.05
N SER A 262 62.30 34.21 -26.96
CA SER A 262 62.43 33.88 -28.39
C SER A 262 63.63 34.41 -29.20
N PRO A 263 64.33 33.55 -29.96
CA PRO A 263 65.02 33.92 -31.18
C PRO A 263 64.13 33.66 -32.42
N LEU A 264 64.05 34.67 -33.29
CA LEU A 264 63.42 34.61 -34.61
C LEU A 264 64.21 33.69 -35.56
N PRO A 265 63.54 32.91 -36.44
CA PRO A 265 64.22 32.07 -37.41
C PRO A 265 64.80 32.89 -38.58
N SER A 266 66.10 32.73 -38.79
CA SER A 266 66.88 33.32 -39.88
C SER A 266 66.79 32.47 -41.15
N PHE A 267 65.87 32.79 -42.07
CA PHE A 267 65.98 32.32 -43.46
C PHE A 267 65.50 33.38 -44.46
N LEU A 268 66.25 34.49 -44.52
CA LEU A 268 66.36 35.32 -45.72
C LEU A 268 67.72 35.01 -46.37
N ARG A 269 67.75 34.12 -47.34
CA ARG A 269 68.79 34.14 -48.39
C ARG A 269 68.14 34.23 -49.75
N ARG A 270 67.83 35.48 -50.11
CA ARG A 270 67.50 35.93 -51.47
C ARG A 270 68.71 35.67 -52.38
N ARG A 271 68.49 35.17 -53.60
CA ARG A 271 68.89 35.80 -54.88
C ARG A 271 69.06 34.77 -56.03
N ASN A 272 68.14 34.90 -56.99
CA ASN A 272 68.26 34.77 -58.45
C ASN A 272 69.22 33.74 -59.06
N ARG A 273 68.67 32.88 -59.93
CA ARG A 273 69.13 32.75 -61.33
C ARG A 273 67.98 32.26 -62.22
N LEU A 274 67.78 33.02 -63.30
CA LEU A 274 66.95 32.75 -64.47
C LEU A 274 67.62 31.72 -65.39
N SER A 275 66.80 31.17 -66.29
CA SER A 275 67.11 30.41 -67.50
C SER A 275 68.47 30.70 -68.17
N SER A 276 69.21 29.65 -68.50
CA SER A 276 69.30 29.09 -69.86
C SER A 276 70.05 27.77 -69.85
#